data_AF-A0A8X7MPB9-F1
#
_entry.id   AF-A0A8X7MPB9-F1
#
_cell.length_a   1.000
_cell.length_b   1.000
_cell.length_c   1.000
_cell.angle_alpha   90.00
_cell.angle_beta   90.00
_cell.angle_gamma   90.00
#
_symmetry.space_group_name_H-M   'P 1'
#
loop_
_entity.id
_entity.type
_entity.pdbx_description
1 polymer ?
#
loop_
_entity_poly.entity_id
_entity_poly.type
_entity_poly.pdbx_seq_one_letter_code
_entity_poly.pdbx_strand_id
1 'polypeptide(L)'
;MFYPRLLQTLTFLILTALANSAPLPDSVCPSCPSPPPPSALQARAGPGVPRILQEAAMWKQVYSNYYTAWLDLVNEQKRLGFRHVSQLDSLPTADRERFQELLSLTDQAAQGMHRTQLQVERLIHLDYLKMRYEAQRVAYGEVP
;
A
#
# COMPACT_ATOMS: atom_id res chain seq x y z
N MET A 1 2.58 18.41 34.75
CA MET A 1 3.04 17.01 34.88
C MET A 1 4.14 16.79 33.85
N PHE A 2 5.39 16.74 34.32
CA PHE A 2 6.54 16.42 33.47
C PHE A 2 6.59 14.90 33.30
N TYR A 3 6.71 14.43 32.06
CA TYR A 3 6.75 13.01 31.71
C TYR A 3 8.20 12.54 31.57
N PRO A 4 8.86 12.04 32.64
CA PRO A 4 10.28 11.69 32.61
C PRO A 4 10.59 10.54 31.63
N ARG A 5 9.59 9.72 31.29
CA ARG A 5 9.73 8.60 30.35
C ARG A 5 9.85 9.04 28.88
N LEU A 6 9.33 10.22 28.53
CA LEU A 6 9.37 10.74 27.16
C LEU A 6 10.75 11.34 26.82
N LEU A 7 11.42 11.90 27.84
CA LEU A 7 12.74 12.49 27.68
C LEU A 7 13.80 11.41 27.41
N GLN A 8 13.72 10.26 28.11
CA GLN A 8 14.64 9.13 27.91
C GLN A 8 14.53 8.54 26.50
N THR A 9 13.32 8.38 25.96
CA THR A 9 13.14 7.86 24.60
C THR A 9 13.69 8.81 23.52
N LEU A 10 13.63 10.12 23.77
CA LEU A 10 14.16 11.11 22.83
C LEU A 10 15.69 11.07 22.76
N THR A 11 16.37 10.85 23.89
CA THR A 11 17.84 10.79 23.93
C THR A 11 18.38 9.57 23.17
N PHE A 12 17.70 8.42 23.27
CA PHE A 12 18.08 7.22 22.53
C PHE A 12 17.88 7.36 21.01
N LEU A 13 16.84 8.08 20.56
CA LEU A 13 16.61 8.33 19.14
C LEU A 13 17.70 9.22 18.50
N ILE A 14 18.21 10.20 19.25
CA ILE A 14 19.28 11.08 18.79
C ILE A 14 20.61 10.31 18.67
N LEU A 15 20.92 9.42 19.62
CA LEU A 15 22.12 8.58 19.58
C LEU A 15 22.15 7.63 18.38
N THR A 16 21.00 7.04 17.99
CA THR A 16 20.93 6.17 16.81
C THR A 16 21.07 6.93 15.49
N ALA A 17 20.73 8.22 15.46
CA ALA A 17 20.84 9.05 14.26
C ALA A 17 22.29 9.51 14.00
N LEU A 18 23.06 9.82 15.05
CA LEU A 18 24.47 10.22 14.90
C LEU A 18 25.39 9.07 14.46
N ALA A 19 25.01 7.81 14.71
CA ALA A 19 25.80 6.66 14.28
C ALA A 19 25.82 6.45 12.75
N ASN A 20 24.91 7.09 12.00
CA ASN A 20 24.77 6.90 10.55
C ASN A 20 25.27 8.08 9.70
N SER A 21 25.84 9.14 10.30
CA SER A 21 26.16 10.38 9.58
C SER A 21 27.59 10.88 9.75
N ALA A 22 28.57 9.97 9.75
CA ALA A 22 29.97 10.36 9.56
C ALA A 22 30.72 9.25 8.81
N PRO A 23 31.18 9.47 7.56
CA PRO A 23 32.31 8.70 7.06
C PRO A 23 33.52 9.12 7.89
N LEU A 24 34.04 8.20 8.69
CA LEU A 24 35.30 8.38 9.41
C LEU A 24 36.41 8.72 8.38
N PRO A 25 37.22 9.77 8.59
CA PRO A 25 38.42 9.94 7.79
C PRO A 25 39.36 8.77 8.06
N ASP A 26 39.93 8.21 7.00
CA ASP A 26 40.88 7.11 7.01
C ASP A 26 42.06 7.44 7.94
N SER A 27 41.97 7.05 9.21
CA SER A 27 43.14 6.97 10.07
C SER A 27 43.85 5.67 9.74
N VAL A 28 44.81 5.76 8.83
CA VAL A 28 45.80 4.72 8.57
C VAL A 28 46.51 4.40 9.88
N CYS A 29 46.04 3.35 10.55
CA CYS A 29 46.66 2.73 11.70
C CYS A 29 47.61 1.65 11.18
N PRO A 30 48.93 1.86 11.18
CA PRO A 30 49.88 0.91 10.57
C PRO A 30 49.98 -0.45 11.30
N SER A 31 49.35 -0.61 12.46
CA SER A 31 49.42 -1.83 13.29
C SER A 31 48.06 -2.42 13.67
N CYS A 32 46.98 -1.98 13.05
CA CYS A 32 45.65 -2.50 13.37
C CYS A 32 45.47 -3.89 12.72
N PRO A 33 45.04 -4.92 13.48
CA PRO A 33 44.73 -6.22 12.89
C PRO A 33 43.59 -6.06 11.89
N SER A 34 43.74 -6.67 10.72
CA SER A 34 42.71 -6.64 9.67
C SER A 34 41.37 -7.07 10.27
N PRO A 35 40.28 -6.31 10.07
CA PRO A 35 38.97 -6.76 10.51
C PRO A 35 38.66 -8.11 9.87
N PRO A 36 38.09 -9.07 10.64
CA PRO A 36 37.77 -10.38 10.10
C PRO A 36 36.84 -10.22 8.88
N PRO A 37 36.97 -11.08 7.86
CA PRO A 37 36.11 -11.01 6.69
C PRO A 37 34.64 -11.05 7.14
N PRO A 38 33.76 -10.26 6.52
CA PRO A 38 32.34 -10.26 6.89
C PRO A 38 31.81 -11.69 6.82
N SER A 39 31.28 -12.17 7.95
CA SER A 39 30.75 -13.52 8.07
C SER A 39 29.74 -13.80 6.97
N ALA A 40 29.84 -14.98 6.36
CA ALA A 40 28.99 -15.48 5.26
C ALA A 40 27.48 -15.53 5.57
N LEU A 41 27.05 -15.08 6.75
CA LEU A 41 25.65 -14.96 7.15
C LEU A 41 24.90 -13.80 6.48
N GLN A 42 25.59 -12.89 5.77
CA GLN A 42 24.95 -11.78 5.08
C GLN A 42 24.38 -12.14 3.68
N ALA A 43 24.53 -13.40 3.24
CA ALA A 43 24.07 -13.87 1.93
C ALA A 43 22.66 -14.50 1.91
N ARG A 44 21.83 -14.24 2.93
CA ARG A 44 20.38 -14.49 2.86
C ARG A 44 19.65 -13.17 2.74
N ALA A 45 19.89 -12.45 1.64
CA ALA A 45 18.84 -11.59 1.12
C ALA A 45 17.66 -12.52 0.82
N GLY A 46 16.64 -12.47 1.68
CA GLY A 46 15.41 -13.24 1.49
C GLY A 46 14.86 -13.02 0.09
N PRO A 47 14.01 -13.94 -0.42
CA PRO A 47 13.47 -13.84 -1.76
C PRO A 47 12.93 -12.43 -1.97
N GLY A 48 13.42 -11.77 -3.03
CA GLY A 48 13.08 -10.39 -3.35
C GLY A 48 11.57 -10.18 -3.27
N VAL A 49 11.16 -8.99 -2.83
CA VAL A 49 9.74 -8.61 -2.62
C VAL A 49 8.87 -9.26 -3.70
N PRO A 50 7.94 -10.16 -3.34
CA PRO A 50 7.13 -10.86 -4.32
C PRO A 50 6.52 -9.88 -5.32
N ARG A 51 6.72 -10.13 -6.63
CA ARG A 51 6.16 -9.31 -7.73
C ARG A 51 4.65 -9.05 -7.57
N ILE A 52 3.95 -9.99 -6.95
CA ILE A 52 2.52 -9.92 -6.64
C ILE A 52 2.20 -8.75 -5.68
N LEU A 53 3.10 -8.38 -4.76
CA LEU A 53 2.92 -7.21 -3.89
C LEU A 53 2.98 -5.89 -4.69
N GLN A 54 3.79 -5.81 -5.74
CA GLN A 54 3.82 -4.64 -6.62
C GLN A 54 2.56 -4.53 -7.48
N GLU A 55 2.12 -5.62 -8.10
CA GLU A 55 0.89 -5.62 -8.91
C GLU A 55 -0.34 -5.35 -8.05
N ALA A 56 -0.42 -5.93 -6.84
CA ALA A 56 -1.48 -5.62 -5.88
C ALA A 56 -1.46 -4.16 -5.42
N ALA A 57 -0.28 -3.56 -5.21
CA ALA A 57 -0.17 -2.15 -4.86
C ALA A 57 -0.67 -1.24 -5.99
N MET A 58 -0.38 -1.58 -7.25
CA MET A 58 -0.92 -0.87 -8.41
C MET A 58 -2.46 -0.94 -8.43
N TRP A 59 -3.05 -2.13 -8.29
CA TRP A 59 -4.52 -2.27 -8.28
C TRP A 59 -5.18 -1.56 -7.09
N LYS A 60 -4.51 -1.54 -5.93
CA LYS A 60 -4.95 -0.73 -4.78
C LYS A 60 -5.00 0.75 -5.12
N GLN A 61 -4.02 1.27 -5.85
CA GLN A 61 -4.04 2.67 -6.31
C GLN A 61 -5.21 2.93 -7.26
N VAL A 62 -5.47 2.02 -8.21
CA VAL A 62 -6.60 2.15 -9.14
C VAL A 62 -7.93 2.13 -8.39
N TYR A 63 -8.10 1.21 -7.44
CA TYR A 63 -9.27 1.17 -6.57
C TYR A 63 -9.45 2.50 -5.82
N SER A 64 -8.37 3.03 -5.25
CA SER A 64 -8.41 4.32 -4.53
C SER A 64 -8.87 5.46 -5.42
N ASN A 65 -8.47 5.49 -6.70
CA ASN A 65 -8.89 6.53 -7.63
C ASN A 65 -10.41 6.45 -7.89
N TYR A 66 -10.95 5.24 -8.11
CA TYR A 66 -12.39 5.05 -8.26
C TYR A 66 -13.17 5.40 -6.99
N TYR A 67 -12.63 5.05 -5.82
CA TYR A 67 -13.23 5.40 -4.54
C TYR A 67 -13.30 6.92 -4.31
N THR A 68 -12.21 7.64 -4.61
CA THR A 68 -12.20 9.10 -4.54
C THR A 68 -13.23 9.71 -5.51
N ALA A 69 -13.25 9.26 -6.76
CA ALA A 69 -14.23 9.74 -7.74
C ALA A 69 -15.68 9.48 -7.27
N TRP A 70 -15.95 8.29 -6.72
CA TRP A 70 -17.25 7.96 -6.15
C TRP A 70 -17.64 8.90 -5.01
N LEU A 71 -16.72 9.18 -4.08
CA LEU A 71 -16.96 10.11 -2.98
C LEU A 71 -17.27 11.51 -3.48
N ASP A 72 -16.51 12.01 -4.45
CA ASP A 72 -16.69 13.35 -5.01
C ASP A 72 -18.07 13.48 -5.68
N LEU A 73 -18.47 12.47 -6.46
CA LEU A 73 -19.78 12.43 -7.12
C LEU A 73 -20.94 12.35 -6.12
N VAL A 74 -20.80 11.56 -5.06
CA VAL A 74 -21.81 11.47 -3.98
C VAL A 74 -21.89 12.78 -3.20
N ASN A 75 -20.76 13.43 -2.95
CA ASN A 75 -20.74 14.72 -2.27
C ASN A 75 -21.37 15.81 -3.14
N GLU A 76 -21.16 15.77 -4.45
CA GLU A 76 -21.81 16.69 -5.38
C GLU A 76 -23.34 16.50 -5.39
N GLN A 77 -23.83 15.24 -5.39
CA GLN A 77 -25.26 14.96 -5.23
C GLN A 77 -25.82 15.57 -3.92
N LYS A 78 -25.11 15.40 -2.80
CA LYS A 78 -25.50 15.99 -1.52
C LYS A 78 -25.51 17.52 -1.56
N ARG A 79 -24.53 18.14 -2.23
CA ARG A 79 -24.42 19.60 -2.39
C ARG A 79 -25.60 20.18 -3.16
N LEU A 80 -26.09 19.44 -4.15
CA LEU A 80 -27.30 19.79 -4.91
C LEU A 80 -28.60 19.58 -4.11
N GLY A 81 -28.50 19.19 -2.82
CA GLY A 81 -29.65 19.05 -1.93
C GLY A 81 -30.30 17.67 -1.95
N PHE A 82 -29.73 16.70 -2.66
CA PHE A 82 -30.28 15.35 -2.78
C PHE A 82 -29.96 14.52 -1.55
N ARG A 83 -30.97 14.33 -0.71
CA ARG A 83 -30.91 13.41 0.43
C ARG A 83 -31.71 12.14 0.16
N HIS A 84 -32.72 12.20 -0.71
CA HIS A 84 -33.59 11.08 -1.02
C HIS A 84 -34.06 11.09 -2.49
N VAL A 85 -34.18 9.90 -3.09
CA VAL A 85 -34.64 9.72 -4.49
C VAL A 85 -36.04 10.29 -4.72
N SER A 86 -36.89 10.33 -3.70
CA SER A 86 -38.25 10.89 -3.78
C SER A 86 -38.26 12.39 -4.07
N GLN A 87 -37.12 13.08 -3.93
CA GLN A 87 -36.99 14.51 -4.21
C GLN A 87 -36.74 14.79 -5.70
N LEU A 88 -36.49 13.77 -6.55
CA LEU A 88 -36.23 13.98 -7.98
C LEU A 88 -37.40 14.66 -8.70
N ASP A 89 -38.63 14.27 -8.36
CA ASP A 89 -39.81 14.74 -9.09
C ASP A 89 -40.13 16.22 -8.82
N SER A 90 -39.67 16.73 -7.68
CA SER A 90 -39.82 18.14 -7.29
C SER A 90 -38.77 19.08 -7.90
N LEU A 91 -37.81 18.57 -8.67
CA LEU A 91 -36.73 19.38 -9.21
C LEU A 91 -37.06 20.05 -10.54
N PRO A 92 -36.44 21.22 -10.81
CA PRO A 92 -36.28 21.71 -12.17
C PRO A 92 -35.65 20.65 -13.08
N THR A 93 -36.07 20.62 -14.35
CA THR A 93 -35.60 19.62 -15.34
C THR A 93 -34.08 19.57 -15.44
N ALA A 94 -33.40 20.72 -15.42
CA ALA A 94 -31.94 20.80 -15.50
C ALA A 94 -31.24 20.10 -14.31
N ASP A 95 -31.75 20.28 -13.10
CA ASP A 95 -31.17 19.64 -11.91
C ASP A 95 -31.42 18.13 -11.89
N ARG A 96 -32.56 17.70 -12.44
CA ARG A 96 -32.89 16.28 -12.60
C ARG A 96 -31.97 15.59 -13.59
N GLU A 97 -31.73 16.20 -14.75
CA GLU A 97 -30.78 15.69 -15.76
C GLU A 97 -29.37 15.60 -15.18
N ARG A 98 -28.93 16.67 -14.48
CA ARG A 98 -27.62 16.67 -13.82
C ARG A 98 -27.52 15.59 -12.75
N PHE A 99 -28.57 15.35 -11.98
CA PHE A 99 -28.59 14.27 -11.00
C PHE A 99 -28.47 12.89 -11.66
N GLN A 100 -29.21 12.65 -12.75
CA GLN A 100 -29.14 11.38 -13.50
C GLN A 100 -27.73 11.14 -14.07
N GLU A 101 -27.08 12.18 -14.56
CA GLU A 101 -25.69 12.13 -15.00
C GLU A 101 -24.75 11.73 -13.84
N LEU A 102 -24.86 12.41 -12.69
CA LEU A 102 -24.06 12.10 -11.51
C LEU A 102 -24.29 10.67 -11.01
N LEU A 103 -25.54 10.18 -11.05
CA LEU A 103 -25.88 8.82 -10.67
C LEU A 103 -25.22 7.80 -11.60
N SER A 104 -25.27 8.02 -12.92
CA SER A 104 -24.59 7.19 -13.91
C SER A 104 -23.07 7.15 -13.66
N LEU A 105 -22.45 8.31 -13.44
CA LEU A 105 -21.01 8.39 -13.15
C LEU A 105 -20.65 7.68 -11.83
N THR A 106 -21.51 7.78 -10.83
CA THR A 106 -21.33 7.12 -9.52
C THR A 106 -21.38 5.61 -9.68
N ASP A 107 -22.32 5.09 -10.46
CA ASP A 107 -22.43 3.66 -10.77
C ASP A 107 -21.19 3.17 -11.53
N GLN A 108 -20.72 3.93 -12.51
CA GLN A 108 -19.48 3.61 -13.24
C GLN A 108 -18.26 3.54 -12.31
N ALA A 109 -18.13 4.49 -11.37
CA ALA A 109 -17.06 4.47 -10.37
C ALA A 109 -17.16 3.24 -9.45
N ALA A 110 -18.38 2.90 -9.01
CA ALA A 110 -18.64 1.70 -8.21
C ALA A 110 -18.30 0.40 -8.95
N GLN A 111 -18.65 0.30 -10.23
CA GLN A 111 -18.24 -0.81 -11.09
C GLN A 111 -16.71 -0.87 -11.24
N GLY A 112 -16.04 0.28 -11.35
CA GLY A 112 -14.57 0.35 -11.35
C GLY A 112 -13.93 -0.19 -10.07
N MET A 113 -14.47 0.19 -8.90
CA MET A 113 -14.08 -0.39 -7.61
C MET A 113 -14.27 -1.91 -7.59
N HIS A 114 -15.42 -2.41 -8.03
CA HIS A 114 -15.70 -3.84 -8.04
C HIS A 114 -14.73 -4.62 -8.96
N ARG A 115 -14.51 -4.13 -10.18
CA ARG A 115 -13.58 -4.78 -11.14
C ARG A 115 -12.15 -4.80 -10.61
N THR A 116 -11.70 -3.73 -9.97
CA THR A 116 -10.34 -3.66 -9.39
C THR A 116 -10.19 -4.58 -8.19
N GLN A 117 -11.22 -4.70 -7.33
CA GLN A 117 -11.24 -5.67 -6.24
C GLN A 117 -11.09 -7.11 -6.76
N LEU A 118 -11.83 -7.48 -7.81
CA LEU A 118 -11.72 -8.82 -8.41
C LEU A 118 -10.30 -9.11 -8.94
N GLN A 119 -9.57 -8.12 -9.46
CA GLN A 119 -8.17 -8.31 -9.86
C GLN A 119 -7.25 -8.56 -8.67
N VAL A 120 -7.46 -7.85 -7.55
CA VAL A 120 -6.68 -8.09 -6.33
C VAL A 120 -6.95 -9.49 -5.77
N GLU A 121 -8.21 -9.90 -5.69
CA GLU A 121 -8.60 -11.25 -5.23
C GLU A 121 -7.99 -12.34 -6.10
N ARG A 122 -8.00 -12.15 -7.42
CA ARG A 122 -7.35 -13.06 -8.37
C ARG A 122 -5.84 -13.18 -8.10
N LEU A 123 -5.15 -12.06 -7.89
CA LEU A 123 -3.71 -12.06 -7.60
C LEU A 123 -3.38 -12.77 -6.29
N ILE A 124 -4.17 -12.52 -5.23
CA ILE A 124 -4.02 -13.21 -3.93
C ILE A 124 -4.22 -14.72 -4.11
N HIS A 125 -5.24 -15.12 -4.88
CA HIS A 125 -5.51 -16.53 -5.13
C HIS A 125 -4.36 -17.21 -5.88
N LEU A 126 -3.81 -16.55 -6.92
CA LEU A 126 -2.66 -17.06 -7.67
C LEU A 126 -1.41 -17.18 -6.79
N ASP A 127 -1.16 -16.23 -5.90
CA ASP A 127 -0.05 -16.29 -4.93
C ASP A 127 -0.17 -17.49 -4.00
N TYR A 128 -1.37 -17.69 -3.46
CA TYR A 128 -1.69 -18.83 -2.60
C TYR A 128 -1.44 -20.16 -3.32
N LEU A 129 -1.92 -20.29 -4.57
CA LEU A 129 -1.69 -21.50 -5.38
C LEU A 129 -0.21 -21.74 -5.66
N LYS A 130 0.54 -20.67 -5.98
CA LYS A 130 1.98 -20.76 -6.23
C LYS A 130 2.73 -21.23 -4.98
N MET A 131 2.46 -20.63 -3.82
CA MET A 131 3.06 -21.05 -2.55
C MET A 131 2.77 -22.52 -2.24
N ARG A 132 1.53 -22.97 -2.47
CA ARG A 132 1.14 -24.36 -2.25
C ARG A 132 1.87 -25.32 -3.19
N TYR A 133 1.98 -24.96 -4.47
CA TYR A 133 2.73 -25.74 -5.45
C TYR A 133 4.21 -25.83 -5.09
N GLU A 134 4.85 -24.72 -4.73
CA GLU A 134 6.26 -24.70 -4.33
C GLU A 134 6.49 -25.54 -3.06
N ALA A 135 5.60 -25.46 -2.08
CA ALA A 135 5.66 -26.30 -0.87
C ALA A 135 5.54 -27.80 -1.19
N GLN A 136 4.63 -28.18 -2.10
CA GLN A 136 4.50 -29.56 -2.57
C GLN A 136 5.75 -30.02 -3.33
N ARG A 137 6.26 -29.20 -4.25
CA ARG A 137 7.46 -29.51 -5.04
C ARG A 137 8.67 -29.79 -4.14
N VAL A 138 8.88 -28.97 -3.11
CA VAL A 138 9.93 -29.17 -2.10
C VAL A 138 9.68 -30.46 -1.30
N ALA A 139 8.44 -30.73 -0.90
CA ALA A 139 8.09 -31.91 -0.10
C ALA A 139 8.31 -33.23 -0.87
N TYR A 140 8.12 -33.25 -2.19
CA TYR A 140 8.30 -34.43 -3.03
C TYR A 140 9.70 -34.58 -3.64
N GLY A 141 10.66 -33.73 -3.24
CA GLY A 141 12.06 -33.87 -3.66
C GLY A 141 12.33 -33.50 -5.12
N GLU A 142 11.40 -32.81 -5.78
CA GLU A 142 11.65 -32.18 -7.08
C GLU A 142 12.51 -30.92 -6.85
N VAL A 143 13.81 -31.11 -6.67
CA VAL A 143 14.79 -30.03 -6.67
C VAL A 143 15.16 -29.70 -8.13
N PRO A 144 15.24 -28.41 -8.53
CA PRO A 144 15.78 -28.03 -9.84
C PRO A 144 17.23 -28.48 -10.04
#